data_AF-S4NAN6-F1
#
_entry.id   AF-S4NAN6-F1
#
_cell.length_a   1.000
_cell.length_b   1.000
_cell.length_c   1.000
_cell.angle_alpha   90.00
_cell.angle_beta   90.00
_cell.angle_gamma   90.00
#
_symmetry.space_group_name_H-M   'P 1'
#
loop_
_entity.id
_entity.type
_entity.pdbx_description
1 polymer ?
#
loop_
_entity_poly.entity_id
_entity_poly.type
_entity_poly.pdbx_seq_one_letter_code
_entity_poly.pdbx_strand_id
1 'polypeptide(L)'
;MPTLLLTAAAHSAPTKSSSAKKVDASGVPGDTVTDVVEAPPRARSARIRAWQALAWLAHGGLDHFAAINTSAGEFGEALIAAMEKPGPNGQARVEKKEFHRICGTLVRRTEDAMAYFPVPDQGIQKKWSETLTALSHHASTCRDATAPGDETYRTDAERSQAFTTSVEGVQKSTEALGELLTEIEKVALPANKRGDT
;
A
#
# COMPACT_ATOMS: atom_id res chain seq x y z
N MET A 1 -26.39 -17.84 23.65
CA MET A 1 -24.92 -17.63 23.67
C MET A 1 -24.25 -18.93 24.09
N PRO A 2 -23.40 -19.52 23.25
CA PRO A 2 -22.36 -20.44 23.69
C PRO A 2 -20.98 -19.82 23.49
N THR A 3 -20.29 -19.69 24.62
CA THR A 3 -18.86 -19.43 24.78
C THR A 3 -18.03 -20.53 24.13
N LEU A 4 -16.99 -20.18 23.37
CA LEU A 4 -15.93 -21.12 22.97
C LEU A 4 -14.56 -20.57 23.37
N LEU A 5 -13.85 -21.44 24.10
CA LEU A 5 -12.63 -21.19 24.86
C LEU A 5 -11.37 -21.14 23.99
N LEU A 6 -10.46 -20.23 24.34
CA LEU A 6 -9.07 -20.22 23.88
C LEU A 6 -8.31 -21.47 24.38
N THR A 7 -7.45 -22.01 23.52
CA THR A 7 -6.37 -22.92 23.92
C THR A 7 -5.04 -22.36 23.44
N ALA A 8 -4.15 -22.04 24.39
CA ALA A 8 -2.75 -21.71 24.16
C ALA A 8 -1.90 -22.73 24.92
N ALA A 9 -0.93 -23.34 24.23
CA ALA A 9 0.15 -24.14 24.79
C ALA A 9 1.23 -24.26 23.69
N ALA A 10 2.53 -24.34 23.94
CA ALA A 10 3.39 -23.97 25.05
C ALA A 10 4.81 -23.90 24.46
N HIS A 11 5.66 -23.05 25.02
CA HIS A 11 7.04 -22.88 24.60
C HIS A 11 7.88 -24.12 24.91
N SER A 12 8.79 -24.50 24.01
CA SER A 12 9.93 -25.36 24.33
C SER A 12 11.23 -24.59 24.04
N ALA A 13 12.04 -24.42 25.09
CA ALA A 13 13.35 -23.80 25.07
C ALA A 13 14.45 -24.86 24.80
N PRO A 14 15.74 -24.48 24.64
CA PRO A 14 16.64 -25.04 23.63
C PRO A 14 17.59 -26.12 24.15
N THR A 15 17.98 -27.05 23.28
CA THR A 15 19.14 -27.93 23.49
C THR A 15 20.36 -27.39 22.73
N LYS A 16 21.33 -26.88 23.50
CA LYS A 16 22.73 -26.76 23.05
C LYS A 16 23.31 -28.17 22.94
N SER A 17 23.89 -28.50 21.79
CA SER A 17 24.91 -29.55 21.72
C SER A 17 25.97 -29.12 20.72
N SER A 18 27.18 -28.88 21.24
CA SER A 18 28.38 -28.70 20.43
C SER A 18 28.93 -30.07 20.06
N SER A 19 29.32 -30.26 18.80
CA SER A 19 30.38 -31.19 18.44
C SER A 19 30.98 -30.78 17.11
N ALA A 20 32.18 -30.23 17.19
CA ALA A 20 33.06 -30.08 16.05
C ALA A 20 33.55 -31.46 15.61
N LYS A 21 33.42 -31.79 14.32
CA LYS A 21 34.28 -32.79 13.68
C LYS A 21 34.48 -32.41 12.22
N LYS A 22 35.73 -32.09 11.90
CA LYS A 22 36.28 -31.89 10.55
C LYS A 22 36.78 -33.25 10.04
N VAL A 23 36.57 -33.58 8.77
CA VAL A 23 37.54 -34.16 7.79
C VAL A 23 36.79 -34.49 6.49
N ASP A 24 37.43 -34.09 5.38
CA ASP A 24 37.09 -34.17 3.96
C ASP A 24 36.78 -35.57 3.38
N ALA A 25 35.98 -35.63 2.31
CA ALA A 25 36.42 -36.01 0.95
C ALA A 25 35.25 -36.37 -0.02
N SER A 26 35.19 -35.63 -1.14
CA SER A 26 34.83 -36.02 -2.54
C SER A 26 33.56 -36.85 -2.89
N GLY A 27 32.68 -36.26 -3.72
CA GLY A 27 31.73 -37.00 -4.60
C GLY A 27 30.48 -36.25 -5.12
N VAL A 28 30.64 -35.43 -6.20
CA VAL A 28 29.76 -35.04 -7.36
C VAL A 28 28.22 -35.31 -7.34
N PRO A 29 27.37 -34.62 -8.15
CA PRO A 29 26.93 -33.21 -8.19
C PRO A 29 25.40 -33.09 -7.93
N GLY A 30 24.97 -32.26 -6.98
CA GLY A 30 23.57 -31.92 -6.79
C GLY A 30 23.33 -30.47 -7.13
N ASP A 31 22.80 -30.20 -8.33
CA ASP A 31 22.37 -28.88 -8.78
C ASP A 31 21.14 -28.43 -7.98
N THR A 32 21.35 -28.07 -6.70
CA THR A 32 20.37 -27.26 -5.99
C THR A 32 20.58 -25.84 -6.45
N VAL A 33 19.87 -25.47 -7.53
CA VAL A 33 19.52 -24.09 -7.80
C VAL A 33 18.61 -23.66 -6.65
N THR A 34 19.22 -23.26 -5.54
CA THR A 34 18.58 -22.31 -4.62
C THR A 34 18.45 -21.04 -5.43
N ASP A 35 17.31 -20.90 -6.12
CA ASP A 35 16.81 -19.65 -6.65
C ASP A 35 16.49 -18.77 -5.44
N VAL A 36 17.54 -18.30 -4.79
CA VAL A 36 17.47 -17.21 -3.86
C VAL A 36 17.14 -16.03 -4.76
N VAL A 37 15.88 -15.63 -4.77
CA VAL A 37 15.50 -14.27 -5.15
C VAL A 37 16.30 -13.37 -4.21
N GLU A 38 17.49 -13.00 -4.66
CA GLU A 38 18.45 -12.24 -3.89
C GLU A 38 17.79 -10.90 -3.64
N ALA A 39 17.41 -10.68 -2.38
CA ALA A 39 16.92 -9.39 -1.93
C ALA A 39 17.86 -8.30 -2.47
N PRO A 40 17.34 -7.15 -2.93
CA PRO A 40 18.18 -6.10 -3.52
C PRO A 40 19.41 -5.84 -2.63
N PRO A 41 20.62 -5.72 -3.19
CA PRO A 41 21.85 -5.69 -2.41
C PRO A 41 21.77 -4.63 -1.31
N ARG A 42 22.08 -5.03 -0.06
CA ARG A 42 22.15 -4.13 1.10
C ARG A 42 22.98 -2.91 0.72
N ALA A 43 22.36 -1.75 0.84
CA ALA A 43 22.77 -0.51 0.19
C ALA A 43 24.30 -0.33 0.05
N ARG A 44 24.76 -0.42 -1.19
CA ARG A 44 25.96 0.29 -1.64
C ARG A 44 25.76 1.79 -1.31
N SER A 45 26.83 2.53 -1.00
CA SER A 45 26.90 3.94 -0.54
C SER A 45 25.65 4.85 -0.70
N ALA A 46 25.49 5.88 0.15
CA ALA A 46 24.35 6.83 0.08
C ALA A 46 24.07 7.37 -1.34
N ARG A 47 25.13 7.54 -2.16
CA ARG A 47 25.03 7.87 -3.57
C ARG A 47 24.22 6.84 -4.35
N ILE A 48 24.51 5.54 -4.22
CA ILE A 48 23.80 4.50 -4.98
C ILE A 48 22.32 4.44 -4.59
N ARG A 49 21.97 4.63 -3.31
CA ARG A 49 20.56 4.76 -2.90
C ARG A 49 19.85 5.93 -3.59
N ALA A 50 20.50 7.09 -3.67
CA ALA A 50 19.94 8.25 -4.37
C ALA A 50 19.71 7.96 -5.86
N TRP A 51 20.67 7.31 -6.53
CA TRP A 51 20.52 6.90 -7.93
C TRP A 51 19.38 5.89 -8.13
N GLN A 52 19.24 4.92 -7.23
CA GLN A 52 18.15 3.94 -7.29
C GLN A 52 16.80 4.63 -7.09
N ALA A 53 16.67 5.52 -6.10
CA ALA A 53 15.43 6.26 -5.87
C ALA A 53 15.07 7.16 -7.05
N LEU A 54 16.05 7.86 -7.63
CA LEU A 54 15.85 8.67 -8.83
C LEU A 54 15.39 7.82 -10.03
N ALA A 55 16.03 6.68 -10.25
CA ALA A 55 15.64 5.76 -11.32
C ALA A 55 14.23 5.21 -11.09
N TRP A 56 13.89 4.83 -9.86
CA TRP A 56 12.56 4.35 -9.50
C TRP A 56 11.47 5.38 -9.81
N LEU A 57 11.70 6.65 -9.43
CA LEU A 57 10.80 7.77 -9.73
C LEU A 57 10.63 7.95 -11.23
N ALA A 58 11.75 8.01 -11.98
CA ALA A 58 11.77 8.34 -13.41
C ALA A 58 11.25 7.22 -14.32
N HIS A 59 11.27 5.96 -13.88
CA HIS A 59 10.90 4.80 -14.70
C HIS A 59 9.53 4.19 -14.35
N GLY A 60 8.69 4.91 -13.61
CA GLY A 60 7.30 4.53 -13.38
C GLY A 60 6.75 4.90 -12.00
N GLY A 61 7.61 5.15 -11.01
CA GLY A 61 7.17 5.50 -9.66
C GLY A 61 6.29 6.76 -9.65
N LEU A 62 6.67 7.80 -10.39
CA LEU A 62 5.87 9.01 -10.55
C LEU A 62 4.58 8.77 -11.34
N ASP A 63 4.60 7.88 -12.34
CA ASP A 63 3.41 7.58 -13.15
C ASP A 63 2.34 6.87 -12.32
N HIS A 64 2.74 5.89 -11.49
CA HIS A 64 1.84 5.21 -10.57
C HIS A 64 1.28 6.16 -9.51
N PHE A 65 2.13 7.01 -8.93
CA PHE A 65 1.70 8.03 -7.98
C PHE A 65 0.70 9.01 -8.63
N ALA A 66 1.00 9.51 -9.84
CA ALA A 66 0.13 10.41 -10.58
C ALA A 66 -1.22 9.77 -10.89
N ALA A 67 -1.24 8.51 -11.33
CA ALA A 67 -2.49 7.80 -11.61
C ALA A 67 -3.39 7.63 -10.37
N ILE A 68 -2.79 7.36 -9.20
CA ILE A 68 -3.50 7.34 -7.91
C ILE A 68 -4.05 8.74 -7.59
N ASN A 69 -3.20 9.77 -7.65
CA ASN A 69 -3.60 11.14 -7.33
C ASN A 69 -4.69 11.69 -8.26
N THR A 70 -4.64 11.39 -9.55
CA THR A 70 -5.73 11.73 -10.48
C THR A 70 -7.04 11.07 -10.05
N SER A 71 -7.00 9.78 -9.71
CA SER A 71 -8.19 9.05 -9.25
C SER A 71 -8.71 9.56 -7.90
N ALA A 72 -7.81 9.95 -6.98
CA ALA A 72 -8.18 10.56 -5.71
C ALA A 72 -8.74 11.99 -5.90
N GLY A 73 -8.26 12.72 -6.90
CA GLY A 73 -8.81 14.01 -7.33
C GLY A 73 -10.25 13.86 -7.83
N GLU A 74 -10.50 12.92 -8.75
CA GLU A 74 -11.86 12.58 -9.22
C GLU A 74 -12.79 12.21 -8.04
N PHE A 75 -12.27 11.47 -7.07
CA PHE A 75 -13.00 11.12 -5.86
C PHE A 75 -13.36 12.35 -5.00
N GLY A 76 -12.40 13.26 -4.79
CA GLY A 76 -12.63 14.50 -4.06
C GLY A 76 -13.64 15.42 -4.76
N GLU A 77 -13.54 15.57 -6.08
CA GLU A 77 -14.49 16.33 -6.88
C GLU A 77 -15.91 15.77 -6.78
N ALA A 78 -16.07 14.44 -6.86
CA ALA A 78 -17.36 13.79 -6.69
C ALA A 78 -17.95 14.01 -5.29
N LEU A 79 -17.11 14.05 -4.24
CA LEU A 79 -17.56 14.37 -2.88
C LEU A 79 -18.04 15.81 -2.75
N ILE A 80 -17.29 16.77 -3.30
CA ILE A 80 -17.68 18.18 -3.31
C ILE A 80 -19.02 18.34 -4.04
N ALA A 81 -19.15 17.75 -5.23
CA ALA A 81 -20.39 17.79 -6.00
C ALA A 81 -21.58 17.17 -5.24
N ALA A 82 -21.37 16.08 -4.50
CA ALA A 82 -22.39 15.45 -3.67
C ALA A 82 -22.84 16.35 -2.50
N MET A 83 -21.94 17.19 -1.98
CA MET A 83 -22.23 18.14 -0.90
C MET A 83 -22.91 19.42 -1.39
N GLU A 84 -22.57 19.90 -2.60
CA GLU A 84 -23.14 21.13 -3.17
C GLU A 84 -24.62 21.00 -3.58
N LYS A 85 -25.07 19.77 -3.87
CA LYS A 85 -26.45 19.48 -4.27
C LYS A 85 -27.09 18.49 -3.29
N PRO A 86 -27.35 18.89 -2.03
CA PRO A 86 -27.94 18.01 -1.04
C PRO A 86 -29.33 17.54 -1.49
N GLY A 87 -29.67 16.31 -1.12
CA GLY A 87 -30.99 15.74 -1.37
C GLY A 87 -32.10 16.42 -0.54
N PRO A 88 -33.36 15.97 -0.70
CA PRO A 88 -34.52 16.57 -0.04
C PRO A 88 -34.42 16.64 1.50
N ASN A 89 -33.59 15.79 2.10
CA ASN A 89 -33.40 15.69 3.55
C ASN A 89 -32.15 16.45 4.03
N GLY A 90 -31.52 17.27 3.19
CA GLY A 90 -30.28 17.99 3.52
C GLY A 90 -29.02 17.10 3.54
N GLN A 91 -29.15 15.81 3.22
CA GLN A 91 -28.02 14.87 3.15
C GLN A 91 -27.30 14.98 1.81
N ALA A 92 -25.98 14.76 1.81
CA ALA A 92 -25.18 14.72 0.59
C ALA A 92 -25.76 13.71 -0.41
N ARG A 93 -25.87 14.12 -1.67
CA ARG A 93 -26.41 13.27 -2.74
C ARG A 93 -25.29 12.44 -3.35
N VAL A 94 -25.12 11.22 -2.84
CA VAL A 94 -24.12 10.27 -3.35
C VAL A 94 -24.69 9.52 -4.56
N GLU A 95 -24.18 9.83 -5.75
CA GLU A 95 -24.51 9.08 -6.98
C GLU A 95 -23.79 7.72 -6.96
N LYS A 96 -24.47 6.69 -6.46
CA LYS A 96 -23.90 5.36 -6.19
C LYS A 96 -23.10 4.77 -7.36
N LYS A 97 -23.61 4.86 -8.59
CA LYS A 97 -22.93 4.33 -9.79
C LYS A 97 -21.61 5.02 -10.07
N GLU A 98 -21.56 6.33 -9.86
CA GLU A 98 -20.36 7.14 -10.07
C GLU A 98 -19.30 6.80 -9.02
N PHE A 99 -19.66 6.81 -7.73
CA PHE A 99 -18.74 6.44 -6.66
C PHE A 99 -18.25 5.00 -6.78
N HIS A 100 -19.11 4.05 -7.15
CA HIS A 100 -18.72 2.67 -7.39
C HIS A 100 -17.62 2.57 -8.47
N ARG A 101 -17.78 3.32 -9.58
CA ARG A 101 -16.78 3.39 -10.66
C ARG A 101 -15.48 4.04 -10.18
N ILE A 102 -15.56 5.19 -9.51
CA ILE A 102 -14.38 5.94 -9.05
C ILE A 102 -13.60 5.12 -8.04
N CYS A 103 -14.27 4.61 -7.01
CA CYS A 103 -13.65 3.77 -5.98
C CYS A 103 -13.08 2.47 -6.57
N GLY A 104 -13.77 1.83 -7.51
CA GLY A 104 -13.22 0.70 -8.25
C GLY A 104 -11.99 1.04 -9.11
N THR A 105 -11.89 2.27 -9.61
CA THR A 105 -10.70 2.75 -10.33
C THR A 105 -9.54 2.98 -9.38
N LEU A 106 -9.80 3.59 -8.22
CA LEU A 106 -8.81 3.82 -7.19
C LEU A 106 -8.21 2.50 -6.67
N VAL A 107 -9.03 1.46 -6.45
CA VAL A 107 -8.56 0.10 -6.13
C VAL A 107 -7.56 -0.39 -7.18
N ARG A 108 -7.94 -0.37 -8.48
CA ARG A 108 -7.04 -0.83 -9.55
C ARG A 108 -5.73 -0.04 -9.58
N ARG A 109 -5.76 1.29 -9.42
CA ARG A 109 -4.53 2.10 -9.40
C ARG A 109 -3.63 1.79 -8.22
N THR A 110 -4.21 1.52 -7.05
CA THR A 110 -3.42 1.06 -5.91
C THR A 110 -2.81 -0.31 -6.12
N GLU A 111 -3.54 -1.25 -6.72
CA GLU A 111 -3.05 -2.59 -7.06
C GLU A 111 -1.93 -2.54 -8.11
N ASP A 112 -2.10 -1.74 -9.16
CA ASP A 112 -1.07 -1.48 -10.17
C ASP A 112 0.22 -0.95 -9.53
N ALA A 113 0.10 0.00 -8.58
CA ALA A 113 1.24 0.58 -7.87
C ALA A 113 1.90 -0.40 -6.88
N MET A 114 1.13 -1.29 -6.26
CA MET A 114 1.67 -2.36 -5.41
C MET A 114 2.42 -3.43 -6.21
N ALA A 115 1.98 -3.70 -7.44
CA ALA A 115 2.61 -4.66 -8.34
C ALA A 115 3.87 -4.11 -9.04
N TYR A 116 4.13 -2.80 -8.96
CA TYR A 116 5.33 -2.16 -9.49
C TYR A 116 6.59 -2.52 -8.69
N PHE A 117 7.76 -2.13 -9.19
CA PHE A 117 9.03 -2.32 -8.48
C PHE A 117 8.98 -1.69 -7.08
N PRO A 118 9.61 -2.33 -6.07
CA PRO A 118 9.64 -1.79 -4.71
C PRO A 118 10.46 -0.51 -4.65
N VAL A 119 10.08 0.40 -3.75
CA VAL A 119 10.88 1.55 -3.36
C VAL A 119 12.25 1.05 -2.86
N PRO A 120 13.37 1.60 -3.36
CA PRO A 120 14.70 1.08 -3.02
C PRO A 120 15.08 1.17 -1.54
N ASP A 121 14.55 2.18 -0.83
CA ASP A 121 14.72 2.30 0.62
C ASP A 121 13.72 1.40 1.35
N GLN A 122 14.22 0.47 2.17
CA GLN A 122 13.39 -0.52 2.86
C GLN A 122 12.44 0.09 3.90
N GLY A 123 12.86 1.17 4.57
CA GLY A 123 12.03 1.85 5.55
C GLY A 123 10.86 2.56 4.88
N ILE A 124 11.13 3.23 3.76
CA ILE A 124 10.10 3.88 2.95
C ILE A 124 9.21 2.84 2.26
N GLN A 125 9.78 1.75 1.72
CA GLN A 125 9.01 0.67 1.07
C GLN A 125 7.97 0.06 2.01
N LYS A 126 8.32 -0.16 3.28
CA LYS A 126 7.36 -0.66 4.26
C LYS A 126 6.16 0.29 4.38
N LYS A 127 6.41 1.57 4.64
CA LYS A 127 5.33 2.58 4.74
C LYS A 127 4.53 2.67 3.45
N TRP A 128 5.20 2.68 2.29
CA TRP A 128 4.57 2.67 0.97
C TRP A 128 3.58 1.51 0.80
N SER A 129 4.02 0.28 1.10
CA SER A 129 3.15 -0.89 1.01
C SER A 129 1.98 -0.86 2.00
N GLU A 130 2.20 -0.39 3.23
CA GLU A 130 1.15 -0.25 4.25
C GLU A 130 0.11 0.80 3.83
N THR A 131 0.55 1.95 3.32
CA THR A 131 -0.31 3.03 2.83
C THR A 131 -1.12 2.59 1.61
N LEU A 132 -0.51 1.92 0.62
CA LEU A 132 -1.24 1.41 -0.54
C LEU A 132 -2.24 0.32 -0.18
N THR A 133 -1.90 -0.55 0.79
CA THR A 133 -2.82 -1.57 1.31
C THR A 133 -4.03 -0.91 1.99
N ALA A 134 -3.79 0.10 2.83
CA ALA A 134 -4.87 0.85 3.49
C ALA A 134 -5.75 1.57 2.46
N LEU A 135 -5.15 2.27 1.49
CA LEU A 135 -5.89 2.96 0.44
C LEU A 135 -6.74 1.99 -0.39
N SER A 136 -6.18 0.85 -0.80
CA SER A 136 -6.92 -0.20 -1.54
C SER A 136 -8.09 -0.75 -0.73
N HIS A 137 -7.88 -1.00 0.57
CA HIS A 137 -8.93 -1.47 1.47
C HIS A 137 -10.08 -0.45 1.60
N HIS A 138 -9.76 0.83 1.82
CA HIS A 138 -10.76 1.88 1.92
C HIS A 138 -11.48 2.11 0.59
N ALA A 139 -10.75 2.12 -0.53
CA ALA A 139 -11.36 2.23 -1.85
C ALA A 139 -12.28 1.05 -2.17
N SER A 140 -11.90 -0.18 -1.79
CA SER A 140 -12.75 -1.37 -1.94
C SER A 140 -14.01 -1.25 -1.10
N THR A 141 -13.88 -0.83 0.17
CA THR A 141 -15.03 -0.60 1.06
C THR A 141 -15.99 0.44 0.49
N CYS A 142 -15.47 1.54 -0.07
CA CYS A 142 -16.30 2.53 -0.77
C CYS A 142 -17.05 1.92 -1.97
N ARG A 143 -16.33 1.16 -2.81
CA ARG A 143 -16.88 0.50 -3.99
C ARG A 143 -18.03 -0.43 -3.61
N ASP A 144 -17.84 -1.24 -2.58
CA ASP A 144 -18.82 -2.24 -2.14
C ASP A 144 -20.02 -1.54 -1.46
N ALA A 145 -19.79 -0.51 -0.64
CA ALA A 145 -20.86 0.29 -0.04
C ALA A 145 -21.76 0.98 -1.10
N THR A 146 -21.20 1.28 -2.28
CA THR A 146 -21.91 1.93 -3.39
C THR A 146 -22.35 0.97 -4.49
N ALA A 147 -22.07 -0.33 -4.35
CA ALA A 147 -22.45 -1.33 -5.33
C ALA A 147 -23.99 -1.54 -5.36
N PRO A 148 -24.61 -1.59 -6.55
CA PRO A 148 -26.03 -1.84 -6.69
C PRO A 148 -26.35 -3.31 -6.34
N GLY A 149 -27.31 -3.53 -5.44
CA GLY A 149 -27.80 -4.88 -5.10
C GLY A 149 -26.84 -5.72 -4.24
N ASP A 150 -25.79 -5.13 -3.68
CA ASP A 150 -24.82 -5.85 -2.85
C ASP A 150 -25.39 -6.21 -1.48
N GLU A 151 -25.34 -7.49 -1.09
CA GLU A 151 -25.81 -8.01 0.20
C GLU A 151 -24.72 -7.99 1.29
N THR A 152 -23.53 -7.44 1.00
CA THR A 152 -22.40 -7.35 1.95
C THR A 152 -22.79 -6.67 3.27
N TYR A 153 -23.73 -5.71 3.23
CA TYR A 153 -24.22 -4.98 4.40
C TYR A 153 -25.64 -5.40 4.74
N ARG A 154 -25.90 -5.67 6.03
CA ARG A 154 -27.23 -6.15 6.49
C ARG A 154 -28.24 -5.02 6.56
N THR A 155 -27.78 -3.78 6.72
CA THR A 155 -28.63 -2.60 6.84
C THR A 155 -28.07 -1.41 6.06
N ASP A 156 -28.95 -0.48 5.70
CA ASP A 156 -28.54 0.79 5.08
C ASP A 156 -27.68 1.65 6.01
N ALA A 157 -27.88 1.53 7.33
CA ALA A 157 -27.06 2.22 8.33
C ALA A 157 -25.61 1.71 8.34
N GLU A 158 -25.42 0.39 8.36
CA GLU A 158 -24.10 -0.24 8.24
C GLU A 158 -23.40 0.16 6.94
N ARG A 159 -24.12 0.14 5.82
CA ARG A 159 -23.61 0.56 4.51
C ARG A 159 -23.19 2.03 4.51
N SER A 160 -24.00 2.92 5.07
CA SER A 160 -23.72 4.36 5.15
C SER A 160 -22.50 4.65 6.04
N GLN A 161 -22.39 3.94 7.16
CA GLN A 161 -21.23 4.02 8.04
C GLN A 161 -19.96 3.54 7.33
N ALA A 162 -20.02 2.40 6.64
CA ALA A 162 -18.89 1.88 5.87
C ALA A 162 -18.44 2.86 4.77
N PHE A 163 -19.39 3.44 4.05
CA PHE A 163 -19.09 4.50 3.07
C PHE A 163 -18.38 5.68 3.72
N THR A 164 -18.92 6.23 4.81
CA THR A 164 -18.36 7.40 5.50
C THR A 164 -16.94 7.12 6.02
N THR A 165 -16.75 6.00 6.70
CA THR A 165 -15.42 5.58 7.20
C THR A 165 -14.44 5.36 6.05
N SER A 166 -14.90 4.81 4.92
CA SER A 166 -14.06 4.62 3.75
C SER A 166 -13.60 5.93 3.11
N VAL A 167 -14.46 6.96 3.10
CA VAL A 167 -14.12 8.31 2.60
C VAL A 167 -12.98 8.91 3.42
N GLU A 168 -13.10 8.89 4.74
CA GLU A 168 -12.05 9.39 5.64
C GLU A 168 -10.73 8.61 5.46
N GLY A 169 -10.84 7.29 5.29
CA GLY A 169 -9.69 6.41 5.07
C GLY A 169 -8.98 6.67 3.74
N VAL A 170 -9.73 6.90 2.66
CA VAL A 170 -9.18 7.29 1.35
C VAL A 170 -8.44 8.61 1.46
N GLN A 171 -9.03 9.62 2.11
CA GLN A 171 -8.38 10.92 2.30
C GLN A 171 -7.06 10.79 3.06
N LYS A 172 -7.09 10.19 4.26
CA LYS A 172 -5.89 10.02 5.10
C LYS A 172 -4.78 9.24 4.38
N SER A 173 -5.14 8.18 3.64
CA SER A 173 -4.15 7.37 2.94
C SER A 173 -3.56 8.11 1.73
N THR A 174 -4.33 8.96 1.06
CA THR A 174 -3.84 9.80 -0.04
C THR A 174 -2.87 10.88 0.47
N GLU A 175 -3.20 11.52 1.60
CA GLU A 175 -2.31 12.48 2.27
C GLU A 175 -0.97 11.81 2.66
N ALA A 176 -1.03 10.65 3.30
CA ALA A 176 0.16 9.86 3.67
C ALA A 176 0.99 9.45 2.45
N LEU A 177 0.35 9.14 1.31
CA LEU A 177 1.06 8.81 0.08
C LEU A 177 1.87 10.01 -0.44
N GLY A 178 1.31 11.22 -0.37
CA GLY A 178 2.01 12.45 -0.73
C GLY A 178 3.22 12.75 0.15
N GLU A 179 3.11 12.51 1.46
CA GLU A 179 4.25 12.59 2.39
C GLU A 179 5.34 11.59 2.04
N LEU A 180 4.96 10.36 1.69
CA LEU A 180 5.91 9.32 1.28
C LEU A 180 6.62 9.66 -0.03
N LEU A 181 5.94 10.22 -1.02
CA LEU A 181 6.61 10.70 -2.23
C LEU A 181 7.67 11.75 -1.87
N THR A 182 7.35 12.68 -0.98
CA THR A 182 8.31 13.69 -0.50
C THR A 182 9.51 13.04 0.21
N GLU A 183 9.30 11.96 0.99
CA GLU A 183 10.40 11.19 1.58
C GLU A 183 11.29 10.54 0.50
N ILE A 184 10.70 9.94 -0.55
CA ILE A 184 11.43 9.33 -1.66
C ILE A 184 12.25 10.39 -2.42
N GLU A 185 11.66 11.54 -2.71
CA GLU A 185 12.34 12.66 -3.37
C GLU A 185 13.54 13.18 -2.58
N LYS A 186 13.44 13.26 -1.24
CA LYS A 186 14.56 13.63 -0.37
C LYS A 186 15.72 12.62 -0.44
N VAL A 187 15.41 11.33 -0.62
CA VAL A 187 16.43 10.29 -0.84
C VAL A 187 17.06 10.41 -2.22
N ALA A 188 16.24 10.68 -3.26
CA ALA A 188 16.70 10.83 -4.64
C ALA A 188 17.56 12.08 -4.86
N LEU A 189 17.22 13.18 -4.18
CA LEU A 189 17.85 14.50 -4.31
C LEU A 189 18.36 14.99 -2.94
N PRO A 190 19.37 14.33 -2.34
CA PRO A 190 19.89 14.74 -1.04
C PRO A 190 20.47 16.16 -1.13
N ALA A 191 20.24 16.97 -0.10
CA ALA A 191 20.49 18.42 -0.10
C ALA A 191 21.95 18.88 -0.38
N ASN A 192 22.90 17.98 -0.64
CA ASN A 192 24.28 18.31 -1.01
C ASN A 192 24.54 18.10 -2.51
N LYS A 193 23.92 18.98 -3.30
CA LYS A 193 24.48 19.62 -4.51
C LYS A 193 23.90 21.05 -4.70
N ARG A 194 23.63 21.77 -3.61
CA ARG A 194 23.63 23.24 -3.61
C ARG A 194 24.99 23.70 -3.11
N GLY A 195 25.97 23.68 -4.00
CA GLY A 195 27.33 24.15 -3.75
C GLY A 195 28.01 24.42 -5.08
N ASP A 196 28.38 25.68 -5.27
CA ASP A 196 29.39 26.23 -6.18
C ASP A 196 29.10 26.27 -7.69
N THR A 197 28.54 27.39 -8.13
CA THR A 197 29.04 28.17 -9.28
C THR A 197 28.91 29.65 -8.97
#